data_AF-A0A6H5IB30-F1
#
_entry.id   AF-A0A6H5IB30-F1
#
_cell.length_a   1.000
_cell.length_b   1.000
_cell.length_c   1.000
_cell.angle_alpha   90.00
_cell.angle_beta   90.00
_cell.angle_gamma   90.00
#
_symmetry.space_group_name_H-M   'P 1'
#
loop_
_entity.id
_entity.type
_entity.pdbx_description
1 polymer ?
#
loop_
_entity_poly.entity_id
_entity_poly.type
_entity_poly.pdbx_seq_one_letter_code
_entity_poly.pdbx_strand_id
1 'polypeptide(L)'
;MEALIILKGSLQDLNLEIQEERCKLFVQLYSIISQWQGDLPNLRLIFQSNEIDWFLTEAITNEEISIDVTVTFVNFVISTGYKDQPERDESVNPSTRRVTPIHHASRKNLTEIVHKLFSVYDNFDVNYIDESGLTHCHVACMFGLENYVQKFLKHGQDPNHLVGPPLHLSLAYRCERVARVLLSNGR
;
A
#
# COMPACT_ATOMS: atom_id res chain seq x y z
N MET A 1 -20.80 -6.35 -10.08
CA MET A 1 -20.16 -7.52 -9.41
C MET A 1 -19.69 -8.56 -10.41
N GLU A 2 -20.56 -9.07 -11.31
CA GLU A 2 -20.20 -10.08 -12.34
C GLU A 2 -18.95 -9.72 -13.16
N ALA A 3 -18.81 -8.45 -13.58
CA ALA A 3 -17.66 -8.03 -14.37
C ALA A 3 -16.30 -8.25 -13.65
N LEU A 4 -16.24 -8.07 -12.32
CA LEU A 4 -15.01 -8.34 -11.54
C LEU A 4 -14.75 -9.84 -11.37
N ILE A 5 -15.80 -10.68 -11.37
CA ILE A 5 -15.64 -12.15 -11.35
C ILE A 5 -15.07 -12.63 -12.69
N ILE A 6 -15.54 -12.07 -13.80
CA ILE A 6 -14.97 -12.34 -15.13
C ILE A 6 -13.50 -11.92 -15.17
N LEU A 7 -13.19 -10.71 -14.67
CA LEU A 7 -11.80 -10.23 -14.57
C LEU A 7 -10.92 -11.17 -13.73
N LYS A 8 -11.45 -11.71 -12.63
CA LYS A 8 -10.73 -12.72 -11.82
C LYS A 8 -10.42 -13.98 -12.62
N GLY A 9 -11.37 -14.46 -13.44
CA GLY A 9 -11.12 -15.57 -14.36
C GLY A 9 -9.97 -15.27 -15.31
N SER A 10 -9.97 -14.09 -15.93
CA SER A 10 -8.87 -13.66 -16.80
C SER A 10 -7.52 -13.62 -16.08
N LEU A 11 -7.47 -13.17 -14.82
CA LEU A 11 -6.24 -13.17 -14.01
C LEU A 11 -5.62 -14.57 -13.86
N GLN A 12 -6.43 -15.63 -13.81
CA GLN A 12 -5.95 -17.01 -13.65
C GLN A 12 -5.32 -17.58 -14.92
N ASP A 13 -5.74 -17.11 -16.08
CA ASP A 13 -5.30 -17.59 -17.38
C ASP A 13 -4.15 -16.74 -17.97
N LEU A 14 -3.81 -15.61 -17.34
CA LEU A 14 -2.82 -14.64 -17.83
C LEU A 14 -1.39 -15.01 -17.44
N ASN A 15 -0.47 -14.79 -18.37
CA ASN A 15 0.96 -14.80 -18.09
C ASN A 15 1.40 -13.40 -17.59
N LEU A 16 1.57 -13.29 -16.28
CA LEU A 16 1.98 -12.05 -15.61
C LEU A 16 3.40 -11.58 -15.95
N GLU A 17 4.22 -12.40 -16.63
CA GLU A 17 5.53 -12.00 -17.13
C GLU A 17 5.44 -11.18 -18.43
N ILE A 18 4.32 -11.29 -19.16
CA ILE A 18 4.11 -10.59 -20.44
C ILE A 18 3.47 -9.23 -20.18
N GLN A 19 4.24 -8.15 -20.42
CA GLN A 19 3.78 -6.77 -20.20
C GLN A 19 2.48 -6.44 -20.96
N GLU A 20 2.36 -6.88 -22.22
CA GLU A 20 1.15 -6.64 -23.03
C GLU A 20 -0.10 -7.27 -22.40
N GLU A 21 0.04 -8.45 -21.81
CA GLU A 21 -1.05 -9.16 -21.12
C GLU A 21 -1.47 -8.43 -19.83
N ARG A 22 -0.49 -7.95 -19.05
CA ARG A 22 -0.77 -7.10 -17.88
C ARG A 22 -1.51 -5.81 -18.26
N CYS A 23 -1.07 -5.15 -19.32
CA CYS A 23 -1.72 -3.94 -19.82
C CYS A 23 -3.17 -4.22 -20.27
N LYS A 24 -3.43 -5.33 -20.99
CA LYS A 24 -4.79 -5.74 -21.39
C LYS A 24 -5.69 -5.95 -20.17
N LEU A 25 -5.20 -6.65 -19.14
CA LEU A 25 -5.93 -6.84 -17.90
C LEU A 25 -6.25 -5.50 -17.22
N PHE A 26 -5.30 -4.58 -17.19
CA PHE A 26 -5.51 -3.26 -16.61
C PHE A 26 -6.50 -2.39 -17.37
N VAL A 27 -6.50 -2.46 -18.71
CA VAL A 27 -7.52 -1.78 -19.54
C VAL A 27 -8.92 -2.32 -19.24
N GLN A 28 -9.05 -3.64 -19.08
CA GLN A 28 -10.32 -4.26 -18.69
C GLN A 28 -10.75 -3.82 -17.30
N LEU A 29 -9.85 -3.89 -16.32
CA LEU A 29 -10.09 -3.42 -14.95
C LEU A 29 -10.52 -1.95 -14.93
N TYR A 30 -9.79 -1.08 -15.64
CA TYR A 30 -10.09 0.34 -15.73
C TYR A 30 -11.48 0.61 -16.34
N SER A 31 -11.81 -0.10 -17.42
CA SER A 31 -13.14 -0.02 -18.04
C SER A 31 -14.25 -0.39 -17.04
N ILE A 32 -14.05 -1.46 -16.26
CA ILE A 32 -15.01 -1.90 -15.23
C ILE A 32 -15.18 -0.86 -14.12
N ILE A 33 -14.08 -0.36 -13.54
CA ILE A 33 -14.14 0.57 -12.40
C ILE A 33 -14.65 1.95 -12.80
N SER A 34 -14.29 2.45 -13.99
CA SER A 34 -14.68 3.78 -14.46
C SER A 34 -16.18 3.86 -14.81
N GLN A 35 -16.78 2.73 -15.16
CA GLN A 35 -18.20 2.61 -15.46
C GLN A 35 -19.01 2.06 -14.28
N TRP A 36 -18.40 1.90 -13.09
CA TRP A 36 -19.08 1.28 -11.97
C TRP A 36 -20.27 2.12 -11.50
N GLN A 37 -21.45 1.51 -11.46
CA GLN A 37 -22.68 2.11 -10.98
C GLN A 37 -23.33 1.20 -9.93
N GLY A 38 -23.91 1.81 -8.90
CA GLY A 38 -24.59 1.10 -7.82
C GLY A 38 -23.69 0.76 -6.63
N ASP A 39 -24.08 -0.28 -5.88
CA ASP A 39 -23.41 -0.66 -4.65
C ASP A 39 -21.96 -1.11 -4.89
N LEU A 40 -21.07 -0.69 -3.99
CA LEU A 40 -19.65 -1.03 -4.07
C LEU A 40 -19.44 -2.51 -3.72
N PRO A 41 -18.57 -3.23 -4.44
CA PRO A 41 -18.36 -4.65 -4.23
C PRO A 41 -17.52 -4.88 -2.97
N ASN A 42 -17.77 -5.98 -2.27
CA ASN A 42 -16.82 -6.47 -1.28
C ASN A 42 -15.66 -7.19 -2.01
N LEU A 43 -14.53 -6.50 -2.19
CA LEU A 43 -13.38 -7.02 -2.94
C LEU A 43 -12.83 -8.32 -2.36
N ARG A 44 -12.97 -8.57 -1.06
CA ARG A 44 -12.48 -9.81 -0.41
C ARG A 44 -13.26 -11.06 -0.78
N LEU A 45 -14.50 -10.90 -1.26
CA LEU A 45 -15.27 -12.04 -1.78
C LEU A 45 -14.81 -12.45 -3.18
N ILE A 46 -14.07 -11.59 -3.86
CA ILE A 46 -13.66 -11.76 -5.25
C ILE A 46 -12.16 -12.05 -5.32
N PHE A 47 -11.33 -11.25 -4.66
CA PHE A 47 -9.88 -11.32 -4.74
C PHE A 47 -9.24 -11.68 -3.39
N GLN A 48 -8.14 -12.41 -3.46
CA GLN A 48 -7.21 -12.64 -2.36
C GLN A 48 -6.40 -11.37 -2.07
N SER A 49 -5.84 -11.25 -0.87
CA SER A 49 -5.08 -10.05 -0.46
C SER A 49 -3.86 -9.80 -1.36
N ASN A 50 -3.16 -10.87 -1.75
CA ASN A 50 -2.02 -10.82 -2.66
C ASN A 50 -2.42 -10.41 -4.10
N GLU A 51 -3.61 -10.80 -4.59
CA GLU A 51 -4.11 -10.37 -5.90
C GLU A 51 -4.39 -8.85 -5.89
N ILE A 52 -4.99 -8.31 -4.82
CA ILE A 52 -5.22 -6.86 -4.70
C ILE A 52 -3.91 -6.10 -4.51
N ASP A 53 -2.98 -6.64 -3.72
CA ASP A 53 -1.63 -6.10 -3.56
C ASP A 53 -0.90 -6.04 -4.90
N TRP A 54 -1.00 -7.10 -5.71
CA TRP A 54 -0.46 -7.15 -7.06
C TRP A 54 -1.09 -6.09 -7.97
N PHE A 55 -2.42 -5.96 -8.02
CA PHE A 55 -3.06 -4.90 -8.81
C PHE A 55 -2.60 -3.51 -8.37
N LEU A 56 -2.57 -3.24 -7.07
CA LEU A 56 -2.11 -1.94 -6.56
C LEU A 56 -0.65 -1.67 -6.95
N THR A 57 0.22 -2.68 -6.83
CA THR A 57 1.63 -2.58 -7.21
C THR A 57 1.78 -2.33 -8.71
N GLU A 58 1.12 -3.12 -9.55
CA GLU A 58 1.17 -3.00 -11.01
C GLU A 58 0.68 -1.62 -11.46
N ALA A 59 -0.40 -1.10 -10.87
CA ALA A 59 -0.90 0.25 -11.15
C ALA A 59 0.12 1.37 -10.83
N ILE A 60 1.05 1.12 -9.92
CA ILE A 60 2.08 2.08 -9.48
C ILE A 60 3.36 1.92 -10.30
N THR A 61 3.76 0.69 -10.59
CA THR A 61 5.07 0.38 -11.17
C THR A 61 5.06 0.39 -12.69
N ASN A 62 3.96 0.01 -13.34
CA ASN A 62 3.88 -0.09 -14.79
C ASN A 62 3.87 1.32 -15.43
N GLU A 63 4.86 1.59 -16.28
CA GLU A 63 5.07 2.90 -16.93
C GLU A 63 4.04 3.20 -18.02
N GLU A 64 3.34 2.19 -18.53
CA GLU A 64 2.26 2.35 -19.52
C GLU A 64 0.93 2.80 -18.87
N ILE A 65 0.82 2.68 -17.55
CA ILE A 65 -0.39 3.07 -16.79
C ILE A 65 -0.26 4.54 -16.39
N SER A 66 -1.22 5.37 -16.80
CA SER A 66 -1.22 6.78 -16.41
C SER A 66 -1.54 6.96 -14.93
N ILE A 67 -1.01 8.03 -14.34
CA ILE A 67 -1.24 8.35 -12.93
C ILE A 67 -2.73 8.52 -12.59
N ASP A 68 -3.54 9.01 -13.53
CA ASP A 68 -5.00 9.16 -13.34
C ASP A 68 -5.70 7.81 -13.21
N VAL A 69 -5.26 6.80 -13.98
CA VAL A 69 -5.75 5.42 -13.86
C VAL A 69 -5.34 4.84 -12.50
N THR A 70 -4.09 5.05 -12.08
CA THR A 70 -3.60 4.63 -10.75
C THR A 70 -4.43 5.25 -9.62
N VAL A 71 -4.64 6.57 -9.65
CA VAL A 71 -5.43 7.29 -8.64
C VAL A 71 -6.88 6.78 -8.62
N THR A 72 -7.49 6.60 -9.81
CA THR A 72 -8.85 6.07 -9.94
C THR A 72 -8.98 4.69 -9.31
N PHE A 73 -8.04 3.79 -9.62
CA PHE A 73 -8.05 2.44 -9.07
C PHE A 73 -7.84 2.43 -7.55
N VAL A 74 -6.86 3.18 -7.04
CA VAL A 74 -6.62 3.29 -5.59
C VAL A 74 -7.84 3.85 -4.86
N ASN A 75 -8.49 4.87 -5.41
CA ASN A 75 -9.73 5.43 -4.84
C ASN A 75 -10.87 4.42 -4.84
N PHE A 76 -11.01 3.63 -5.91
CA PHE A 76 -12.01 2.57 -5.98
C PHE A 76 -11.78 1.51 -4.90
N VAL A 77 -10.53 1.04 -4.72
CA VAL A 77 -10.19 0.09 -3.65
C VAL A 77 -10.56 0.65 -2.27
N ILE A 78 -10.22 1.91 -2.00
CA ILE A 78 -10.55 2.58 -0.73
C ILE A 78 -12.06 2.70 -0.53
N SER A 79 -12.81 3.09 -1.57
CA SER A 79 -14.25 3.30 -1.46
C SER A 79 -15.00 2.00 -1.15
N THR A 80 -14.50 0.86 -1.63
CA THR A 80 -15.07 -0.46 -1.27
C THR A 80 -14.91 -0.82 0.21
N GLY A 81 -14.12 -0.05 0.97
CA GLY A 81 -13.78 -0.35 2.37
C GLY A 81 -12.72 -1.45 2.50
N TYR A 82 -12.02 -1.81 1.42
CA TYR A 82 -10.97 -2.81 1.46
C TYR A 82 -9.81 -2.35 2.36
N LYS A 83 -9.40 -3.26 3.25
CA LYS A 83 -8.21 -3.15 4.11
C LYS A 83 -7.33 -4.36 3.88
N ASP A 84 -6.01 -4.17 3.84
CA ASP A 84 -5.06 -5.28 3.83
C ASP A 84 -5.17 -6.05 5.15
N GLN A 85 -4.98 -7.36 5.10
CA GLN A 85 -4.79 -8.17 6.30
C GLN A 85 -3.51 -8.97 6.12
N PRO A 86 -2.64 -9.01 7.14
CA PRO A 86 -1.51 -9.90 7.14
C PRO A 86 -2.00 -11.34 7.06
N GLU A 87 -1.33 -12.17 6.27
CA GLU A 87 -1.50 -13.61 6.37
C GLU A 87 -1.06 -14.00 7.78
N ARG A 88 -1.99 -14.55 8.58
CA ARG A 88 -1.74 -14.89 9.98
C ARG A 88 -0.79 -16.09 10.04
N ASP A 89 0.50 -15.80 10.17
CA ASP A 89 1.41 -16.74 10.81
C ASP A 89 1.63 -16.24 12.24
N GLU A 90 0.90 -16.85 13.19
CA GLU A 90 0.92 -16.52 14.62
C GLU A 90 2.32 -16.71 15.26
N SER A 91 3.30 -17.21 14.50
CA SER A 91 4.64 -17.55 14.98
C SER A 91 5.74 -16.52 14.65
N VAL A 92 5.46 -15.46 13.88
CA VAL A 92 6.51 -14.59 13.32
C VAL A 92 6.43 -13.15 13.82
N ASN A 93 7.58 -12.66 14.30
CA ASN A 93 8.00 -11.28 14.59
C ASN A 93 7.10 -10.14 14.03
N PRO A 94 6.79 -9.07 14.80
CA PRO A 94 5.95 -7.92 14.37
C PRO A 94 6.36 -7.21 13.05
N SER A 95 7.55 -7.51 12.52
CA SER A 95 7.99 -7.10 11.18
C SER A 95 7.83 -8.24 10.17
N THR A 96 6.68 -8.33 9.50
CA THR A 96 6.50 -9.26 8.38
C THR A 96 7.26 -8.76 7.15
N ARG A 97 8.24 -9.52 6.67
CA ARG A 97 8.95 -9.22 5.41
C ARG A 97 7.98 -9.32 4.23
N ARG A 98 7.60 -8.17 3.67
CA ARG A 98 6.68 -8.05 2.52
C ARG A 98 6.92 -6.70 1.86
N VAL A 99 7.30 -6.72 0.59
CA VAL A 99 7.27 -5.51 -0.24
C VAL A 99 5.80 -5.21 -0.56
N THR A 100 5.38 -3.96 -0.41
CA THR A 100 3.96 -3.57 -0.53
C THR A 100 3.85 -2.40 -1.51
N PRO A 101 2.65 -2.11 -2.03
CA PRO A 101 2.36 -0.91 -2.80
C PRO A 101 2.87 0.39 -2.16
N ILE A 102 2.86 0.50 -0.82
CA ILE A 102 3.39 1.68 -0.11
C ILE A 102 4.90 1.85 -0.38
N HIS A 103 5.68 0.76 -0.36
CA HIS A 103 7.11 0.79 -0.67
C HIS A 103 7.35 1.22 -2.13
N HIS A 104 6.56 0.70 -3.07
CA HIS A 104 6.68 1.08 -4.49
C HIS A 104 6.32 2.55 -4.72
N ALA A 105 5.20 3.03 -4.16
CA ALA A 105 4.79 4.43 -4.27
C ALA A 105 5.81 5.38 -3.63
N SER A 106 6.39 4.98 -2.49
CA SER A 106 7.45 5.73 -1.81
C SER A 106 8.68 5.93 -2.70
N ARG A 107 9.17 4.87 -3.36
CA ARG A 107 10.36 4.94 -4.22
C ARG A 107 10.14 5.81 -5.47
N LYS A 108 8.91 5.85 -5.99
CA LYS A 108 8.51 6.73 -7.10
C LYS A 108 8.09 8.13 -6.64
N ASN A 109 8.20 8.44 -5.34
CA ASN A 109 7.81 9.72 -4.74
C ASN A 109 6.36 10.15 -5.01
N LEU A 110 5.45 9.17 -5.12
CA LEU A 110 4.02 9.40 -5.41
C LEU A 110 3.27 9.78 -4.12
N THR A 111 3.50 11.00 -3.64
CA THR A 111 3.00 11.48 -2.33
C THR A 111 1.51 11.24 -2.13
N GLU A 112 0.66 11.59 -3.10
CA GLU A 112 -0.79 11.37 -2.99
C GLU A 112 -1.15 9.88 -2.83
N ILE A 113 -0.51 9.02 -3.63
CA ILE A 113 -0.75 7.57 -3.59
C ILE A 113 -0.27 6.99 -2.25
N VAL A 114 0.88 7.41 -1.75
CA VAL A 114 1.38 7.00 -0.42
C VAL A 114 0.34 7.32 0.65
N HIS A 115 -0.16 8.57 0.69
CA HIS A 115 -1.19 8.98 1.65
C HIS A 115 -2.45 8.10 1.57
N LYS A 116 -2.93 7.82 0.35
CA LYS A 116 -4.11 6.98 0.11
C LYS A 116 -3.89 5.54 0.55
N LEU A 117 -2.74 4.95 0.24
CA LEU A 117 -2.45 3.56 0.57
C LEU A 117 -2.37 3.31 2.08
N PHE A 118 -1.96 4.27 2.91
CA PHE A 118 -2.04 4.11 4.37
C PHE A 118 -3.48 3.98 4.91
N SER A 119 -4.50 4.31 4.11
CA SER A 119 -5.89 3.99 4.44
C SER A 119 -6.27 2.55 4.07
N VAL A 120 -5.52 1.89 3.20
CA VAL A 120 -5.68 0.47 2.86
C VAL A 120 -4.87 -0.41 3.84
N TYR A 121 -3.64 -0.01 4.15
CA TYR A 121 -2.75 -0.69 5.11
C TYR A 121 -2.86 -0.02 6.48
N ASP A 122 -3.99 -0.22 7.16
CA ASP A 122 -4.31 0.44 8.43
C ASP A 122 -4.17 -0.45 9.67
N ASN A 123 -3.56 -1.63 9.52
CA ASN A 123 -3.15 -2.47 10.63
C ASN A 123 -1.76 -2.07 11.12
N PHE A 124 -1.70 -1.35 12.24
CA PHE A 124 -0.45 -0.84 12.83
C PHE A 124 0.23 -1.82 13.79
N ASP A 125 -0.37 -2.99 14.05
CA ASP A 125 0.30 -4.11 14.73
C ASP A 125 1.37 -4.74 13.83
N VAL A 126 1.31 -4.48 12.52
CA VAL A 126 2.28 -4.94 11.53
C VAL A 126 3.05 -3.78 10.97
N ASN A 127 4.37 -3.88 10.97
CA ASN A 127 5.25 -2.92 10.33
C ASN A 127 5.99 -3.59 9.18
N TYR A 128 5.32 -3.68 8.02
CA TYR A 128 5.87 -4.34 6.83
C TYR A 128 7.24 -3.77 6.48
N ILE A 129 8.18 -4.67 6.17
CA ILE A 129 9.57 -4.35 5.85
C ILE A 129 9.91 -4.87 4.46
N ASP A 130 10.50 -4.00 3.63
CA ASP A 130 11.00 -4.37 2.31
C ASP A 130 12.42 -4.98 2.38
N GLU A 131 12.94 -5.36 1.21
CA GLU A 131 14.28 -5.99 1.09
C GLU A 131 15.43 -5.08 1.53
N SER A 132 15.25 -3.76 1.47
CA SER A 132 16.24 -2.76 1.91
C SER A 132 16.18 -2.46 3.42
N GLY A 133 15.18 -3.01 4.12
CA GLY A 133 14.91 -2.68 5.52
C GLY A 133 14.02 -1.45 5.70
N LEU A 134 13.46 -0.88 4.62
CA LEU A 134 12.51 0.22 4.71
C LEU A 134 11.18 -0.33 5.25
N THR A 135 10.63 0.36 6.24
CA THR A 135 9.39 -0.05 6.91
C THR A 135 8.25 0.90 6.58
N HIS A 136 6.99 0.49 6.79
CA HIS A 136 5.87 1.42 6.70
C HIS A 136 6.01 2.63 7.63
N CYS A 137 6.54 2.44 8.85
CA CYS A 137 6.83 3.56 9.74
C CYS A 137 7.89 4.52 9.15
N HIS A 138 8.93 4.00 8.47
CA HIS A 138 9.89 4.83 7.73
C HIS A 138 9.21 5.65 6.64
N VAL A 139 8.35 5.02 5.83
CA VAL A 139 7.59 5.72 4.79
C VAL A 139 6.71 6.80 5.40
N ALA A 140 6.00 6.51 6.48
CA ALA A 140 5.21 7.53 7.18
C ALA A 140 6.08 8.72 7.64
N CYS A 141 7.31 8.47 8.11
CA CYS A 141 8.22 9.52 8.52
C CYS A 141 8.74 10.37 7.34
N MET A 142 9.13 9.72 6.23
CA MET A 142 9.64 10.41 5.03
C MET A 142 8.59 11.32 4.38
N PHE A 143 7.32 10.92 4.42
CA PHE A 143 6.20 11.66 3.80
C PHE A 143 5.47 12.57 4.79
N GLY A 144 6.00 12.78 6.01
CA GLY A 144 5.42 13.73 6.96
C GLY A 144 4.06 13.30 7.53
N LEU A 145 3.77 12.01 7.52
CA LEU A 145 2.49 11.42 7.88
C LEU A 145 2.30 11.29 9.40
N GLU A 146 2.25 12.42 10.09
CA GLU A 146 2.25 12.51 11.55
C GLU A 146 1.21 11.58 12.22
N ASN A 147 -0.03 11.57 11.70
CA ASN A 147 -1.11 10.75 12.24
C ASN A 147 -0.79 9.25 12.20
N TYR A 148 -0.13 8.79 11.13
CA TYR A 148 0.24 7.37 10.96
C TYR A 148 1.48 7.03 11.79
N VAL A 149 2.46 7.94 11.89
CA VAL A 149 3.60 7.79 12.81
C VAL A 149 3.11 7.63 14.25
N GLN A 150 2.19 8.48 14.71
CA GLN A 150 1.62 8.34 16.05
C GLN A 150 0.89 7.01 16.25
N LYS A 151 0.24 6.46 15.23
CA LYS A 151 -0.42 5.15 15.32
C LYS A 151 0.61 4.02 15.48
N PHE A 152 1.70 4.02 14.70
CA PHE A 152 2.78 3.03 14.89
C PHE A 152 3.35 3.07 16.31
N LEU A 153 3.66 4.27 16.82
CA LEU A 153 4.19 4.42 18.18
C LEU A 153 3.22 3.92 19.25
N LYS A 154 1.91 4.17 19.09
CA LYS A 154 0.87 3.68 20.01
C LYS A 154 0.74 2.15 20.02
N HIS A 155 1.08 1.48 18.93
CA HIS A 155 1.04 0.01 18.82
C HIS A 155 2.38 -0.64 19.22
N GLY A 156 3.27 0.11 19.86
CA GLY A 156 4.48 -0.44 20.47
C GLY A 156 5.70 -0.50 19.55
N GLN A 157 5.65 0.11 18.36
CA GLN A 157 6.83 0.21 17.51
C GLN A 157 7.85 1.15 18.15
N ASP A 158 9.00 0.59 18.53
CA ASP A 158 10.11 1.34 19.10
C ASP A 158 10.72 2.27 18.02
N PRO A 159 10.66 3.61 18.20
CA PRO A 159 11.24 4.56 17.27
C PRO A 159 12.76 4.42 17.11
N ASN A 160 13.45 3.75 18.04
CA ASN A 160 14.90 3.56 18.03
C ASN A 160 15.36 2.26 17.36
N HIS A 161 14.50 1.25 17.25
CA HIS A 161 14.85 -0.09 16.72
C HIS A 161 14.52 -0.28 15.23
N LEU A 162 14.08 0.77 14.54
CA LEU A 162 13.84 0.71 13.11
C LEU A 162 15.18 0.79 12.35
N VAL A 163 15.34 -0.06 11.32
CA VAL A 163 16.59 -0.15 10.54
C VAL A 163 16.86 1.18 9.81
N GLY A 164 17.77 1.99 10.36
CA GLY A 164 17.99 3.38 9.97
C GLY A 164 17.06 4.32 10.77
N PRO A 165 17.58 5.20 11.65
CA PRO A 165 16.72 5.91 12.60
C PRO A 165 15.62 6.75 11.90
N PRO A 166 14.33 6.53 12.20
CA PRO A 166 13.20 7.31 11.67
C PRO A 166 13.37 8.81 11.92
N LEU A 167 14.05 9.18 13.02
CA LEU A 167 14.41 10.57 13.31
C LEU A 167 15.35 11.14 12.25
N HIS A 168 16.40 10.40 11.86
CA HIS A 168 17.32 10.81 10.81
C HIS A 168 16.58 10.99 9.47
N LEU A 169 15.69 10.07 9.12
CA LEU A 169 14.86 10.19 7.91
C LEU A 169 13.94 11.42 7.98
N SER A 170 13.25 11.63 9.09
CA SER A 170 12.37 12.81 9.23
C SER A 170 13.14 14.14 9.10
N LEU A 171 14.39 14.21 9.58
CA LEU A 171 15.24 15.38 9.41
C LEU A 171 15.75 15.53 7.97
N ALA A 172 16.16 14.43 7.33
CA ALA A 172 16.60 14.42 5.93
C ALA A 172 15.49 14.89 4.98
N TYR A 173 14.25 14.51 5.26
CA TYR A 173 13.05 14.92 4.52
C TYR A 173 12.40 16.21 5.07
N ARG A 174 13.08 16.93 5.98
CA ARG A 174 12.65 18.21 6.56
C ARG A 174 11.25 18.18 7.20
N CYS A 175 10.84 17.04 7.72
CA CYS A 175 9.56 16.80 8.38
C CYS A 175 9.66 17.12 9.88
N GLU A 176 9.73 18.40 10.23
CA GLU A 176 9.92 18.84 11.63
C GLU A 176 8.84 18.32 12.60
N ARG A 177 7.58 18.23 12.13
CA ARG A 177 6.47 17.75 12.96
C ARG A 177 6.66 16.28 13.35
N VAL A 178 7.06 15.45 12.39
CA VAL A 178 7.40 14.05 12.65
C VAL A 178 8.61 13.94 13.57
N ALA A 179 9.66 14.74 13.34
CA ALA A 179 10.83 14.77 14.22
C ALA A 179 10.43 15.10 15.67
N ARG A 180 9.54 16.08 15.88
CA ARG A 180 8.99 16.43 17.21
C ARG A 180 8.21 15.27 17.84
N VAL A 181 7.37 14.58 17.07
CA VAL A 181 6.63 13.40 17.54
C VAL A 181 7.60 12.29 17.96
N LEU A 182 8.61 11.98 17.15
CA LEU A 182 9.61 10.96 17.47
C LEU A 182 10.44 11.32 18.71
N LEU A 183 10.94 12.56 18.80
CA LEU A 183 11.69 13.04 19.97
C LEU A 183 10.89 13.00 21.27
N SER A 184 9.57 13.19 21.19
CA SER A 184 8.70 13.12 22.38
C SER A 184 8.44 11.69 22.85
N ASN A 185 8.71 10.69 22.00
CA ASN A 185 8.43 9.28 22.26
C ASN A 185 9.70 8.41 22.37
N GLY A 186 10.85 8.88 21.87
CA GLY A 186 12.15 8.25 22.09
C GLY A 186 12.72 8.66 23.45
N ARG A 187 12.77 7.72 24.40
CA ARG A 187 13.57 7.84 25.62
C ARG A 187 14.86 7.06 25.48
#